data_AF-A0A1Y3VY88-F1
#
_entry.id   AF-A0A1Y3VY88-F1
#
_cell.length_a   1.000
_cell.length_b   1.000
_cell.length_c   1.000
_cell.angle_alpha   90.00
_cell.angle_beta   90.00
_cell.angle_gamma   90.00
#
_symmetry.space_group_name_H-M   'P 1'
#
loop_
_entity.id
_entity.type
_entity.pdbx_description
1 polymer ?
#
loop_
_entity_poly.entity_id
_entity_poly.type
_entity_poly.pdbx_seq_one_letter_code
_entity_poly.pdbx_strand_id
1 'polypeptide(L)'
;MAKFNSYLLGKVRKSVGNITTCIFNKENIAKAKIFSRKDVKTPEILAQRAKMKAIVSIARKLLPVIRKGFVGVGRGTTSNAFTSLNMSRIEVDEKYTATVDFERLLCASGPLYTPKVSVSYDESTKMYSFTQEMQDDEGDGFSCASDKVYAALYETALSRTKLVTLRERGENGNTSVSLPEDWDPAKVHAYCFATSKNGRMASDSRHLAIS
;
A
#
# COMPACT_ATOMS: atom_id res chain seq x y z
N MET A 1 34.60 9.90 -11.51
CA MET A 1 34.93 8.46 -11.39
C MET A 1 36.19 8.26 -12.22
N ALA A 2 37.19 7.56 -11.71
CA ALA A 2 38.48 7.41 -12.38
C ALA A 2 38.84 5.94 -12.53
N LYS A 3 39.38 5.57 -13.70
CA LYS A 3 40.08 4.30 -13.87
C LYS A 3 41.50 4.49 -13.34
N PHE A 4 42.01 3.54 -12.56
CA PHE A 4 43.38 3.64 -12.05
C PHE A 4 44.08 2.28 -12.15
N ASN A 5 45.35 2.27 -12.50
CA ASN A 5 46.18 1.07 -12.44
C ASN A 5 47.38 1.38 -11.53
N SER A 6 47.31 0.93 -10.28
CA SER A 6 48.28 1.27 -9.24
C SER A 6 49.00 0.01 -8.79
N TYR A 7 50.34 0.04 -8.82
CA TYR A 7 51.18 -1.00 -8.24
C TYR A 7 51.02 -1.09 -6.71
N LEU A 8 50.78 0.04 -6.05
CA LEU A 8 50.60 0.13 -4.60
C LEU A 8 49.24 -0.42 -4.13
N LEU A 9 48.17 -0.11 -4.86
CA LEU A 9 46.80 -0.46 -4.47
C LEU A 9 46.26 -1.70 -5.19
N GLY A 10 47.04 -2.34 -6.06
CA GLY A 10 46.70 -3.62 -6.69
C GLY A 10 45.23 -3.78 -7.11
N LYS A 11 44.62 -4.91 -6.72
CA LYS A 11 43.18 -5.20 -6.92
C LYS A 11 42.37 -4.93 -5.65
N VAL A 12 42.44 -3.71 -5.11
CA VAL A 12 41.69 -3.34 -3.90
C VAL A 12 40.20 -3.18 -4.21
N ARG A 13 39.36 -3.83 -3.40
CA ARG A 13 37.90 -3.70 -3.41
C ARG A 13 37.45 -3.03 -2.10
N LYS A 14 36.31 -2.34 -2.13
CA LYS A 14 35.69 -1.60 -1.02
C LYS A 14 36.33 -0.22 -0.81
N SER A 15 36.14 0.39 0.35
CA SER A 15 36.55 1.77 0.59
C SER A 15 37.93 1.86 1.25
N VAL A 16 38.76 2.75 0.74
CA VAL A 16 40.01 3.19 1.36
C VAL A 16 39.93 4.70 1.54
N GLY A 17 39.84 5.14 2.80
CA GLY A 17 39.62 6.53 3.16
C GLY A 17 38.40 7.14 2.45
N ASN A 18 38.67 8.16 1.64
CA ASN A 18 37.69 8.96 0.92
C ASN A 18 37.38 8.42 -0.49
N ILE A 19 37.86 7.23 -0.82
CA ILE A 19 37.66 6.60 -2.13
C ILE A 19 37.00 5.24 -1.92
N THR A 20 36.03 4.92 -2.76
CA THR A 20 35.49 3.57 -2.91
C THR A 20 36.00 2.99 -4.22
N THR A 21 36.67 1.84 -4.13
CA THR A 21 37.20 1.13 -5.28
C THR A 21 36.37 -0.12 -5.59
N CYS A 22 36.15 -0.36 -6.87
CA CYS A 22 35.55 -1.58 -7.39
C CYS A 22 36.26 -2.03 -8.67
N ILE A 23 36.08 -3.30 -9.02
CA ILE A 23 36.57 -3.84 -10.28
C ILE A 23 35.36 -4.04 -11.18
N PHE A 24 35.35 -3.41 -12.34
CA PHE A 24 34.28 -3.51 -13.31
C PHE A 24 34.91 -3.66 -14.70
N ASN A 25 34.41 -4.60 -15.52
CA ASN A 25 34.99 -4.92 -16.83
C ASN A 25 36.52 -5.15 -16.82
N LYS A 26 37.03 -5.83 -15.78
CA LYS A 26 38.47 -6.08 -15.54
C LYS A 26 39.31 -4.82 -15.32
N GLU A 27 38.69 -3.65 -15.16
CA GLU A 27 39.35 -2.40 -14.84
C GLU A 27 39.10 -2.02 -13.37
N ASN A 28 40.11 -1.44 -12.75
CA ASN A 28 40.03 -0.87 -11.40
C ASN A 28 39.42 0.53 -11.49
N ILE A 29 38.28 0.72 -10.83
CA ILE A 29 37.55 1.97 -10.80
C ILE A 29 37.56 2.52 -9.38
N ALA A 30 37.94 3.79 -9.25
CA ALA A 30 37.86 4.57 -8.04
C ALA A 30 36.76 5.64 -8.16
N LYS A 31 35.93 5.73 -7.12
CA LYS A 31 34.96 6.80 -6.96
C LYS A 31 35.20 7.51 -5.64
N ALA A 32 35.39 8.81 -5.67
CA ALA A 32 35.44 9.62 -4.45
C ALA A 32 34.11 9.49 -3.69
N LYS A 33 34.19 9.35 -2.36
CA LYS A 33 33.04 9.48 -1.48
C LYS A 33 32.55 10.92 -1.51
N ILE A 34 31.24 11.08 -1.46
CA ILE A 34 30.60 12.38 -1.42
C ILE A 34 30.70 12.88 0.02
N PHE A 35 31.46 13.95 0.27
CA PHE A 35 31.67 14.53 1.61
C PHE A 35 30.47 15.33 2.10
N SER A 36 29.82 16.05 1.19
CA SER A 36 28.64 16.86 1.48
C SER A 36 27.64 16.67 0.36
N ARG A 37 26.44 16.21 0.69
CA ARG A 37 25.33 16.17 -0.26
C ARG A 37 24.64 17.54 -0.20
N LYS A 38 24.69 18.30 -1.30
CA LYS A 38 23.87 19.52 -1.42
C LYS A 38 22.41 19.08 -1.46
N ASP A 39 21.68 19.28 -0.37
CA ASP A 39 20.25 19.02 -0.35
C ASP A 39 19.53 20.16 -1.07
N VAL A 40 19.22 19.95 -2.35
CA VAL A 40 18.54 20.94 -3.18
C VAL A 40 17.07 20.97 -2.76
N LYS A 41 16.69 21.98 -1.98
CA LYS A 41 15.32 22.20 -1.50
C LYS A 41 14.49 22.95 -2.54
N THR A 42 14.26 22.36 -3.71
CA THR A 42 13.23 22.89 -4.62
C THR A 42 11.85 22.64 -4.02
N PRO A 43 10.87 23.53 -4.26
CA PRO A 43 9.51 23.36 -3.74
C PRO A 43 8.89 22.03 -4.18
N GLU A 44 9.15 21.60 -5.42
CA GLU A 44 8.70 20.31 -5.96
C GLU A 44 9.26 19.11 -5.17
N ILE A 45 10.55 19.14 -4.82
CA ILE A 45 11.17 18.08 -4.02
C ILE A 45 10.58 18.06 -2.59
N LEU A 46 10.32 19.22 -2.00
CA LEU A 46 9.69 19.31 -0.67
C LEU A 46 8.26 18.76 -0.70
N ALA A 47 7.48 19.11 -1.72
CA ALA A 47 6.13 18.58 -1.92
C ALA A 47 6.16 17.06 -2.10
N GLN A 48 7.07 16.54 -2.94
CA GLN A 48 7.23 15.09 -3.13
C GLN A 48 7.62 14.38 -1.84
N ARG A 49 8.51 14.96 -1.03
CA ARG A 49 8.87 14.41 0.30
C ARG A 49 7.67 14.38 1.24
N ALA A 50 6.83 15.42 1.24
CA ALA A 50 5.60 15.45 2.03
C ALA A 50 4.64 14.32 1.61
N LYS A 51 4.41 14.14 0.30
CA LYS A 51 3.60 13.02 -0.23
C LYS A 51 4.15 11.66 0.20
N MET A 52 5.45 11.44 0.00
CA MET A 52 6.13 10.21 0.40
C MET A 52 6.04 9.95 1.92
N LYS A 53 6.14 11.00 2.74
CA LYS A 53 6.02 10.85 4.21
C LYS A 53 4.61 10.41 4.60
N ALA A 54 3.59 11.03 4.03
CA ALA A 54 2.18 10.71 4.31
C ALA A 54 1.84 9.28 3.88
N ILE A 55 2.14 8.91 2.63
CA ILE A 55 1.80 7.58 2.10
C ILE A 55 2.53 6.46 2.82
N VAL A 56 3.81 6.64 3.19
CA VAL A 56 4.59 5.63 3.91
C VAL A 56 4.11 5.51 5.36
N SER A 57 3.56 6.57 5.95
CA SER A 57 2.90 6.50 7.25
C SER A 57 1.67 5.60 7.18
N ILE A 58 0.79 5.87 6.21
CA ILE A 58 -0.44 5.10 5.97
C ILE A 58 -0.11 3.64 5.61
N ALA A 59 0.84 3.43 4.70
CA ALA A 59 1.24 2.09 4.26
C ALA A 59 1.71 1.21 5.42
N ARG A 60 2.43 1.79 6.39
CA ARG A 60 2.86 1.07 7.60
C ARG A 60 1.70 0.61 8.47
N LYS A 61 0.62 1.39 8.52
CA LYS A 61 -0.59 1.05 9.28
C LYS A 61 -1.49 0.07 8.52
N LEU A 62 -1.55 0.18 7.20
CA LEU A 62 -2.30 -0.72 6.30
C LEU A 62 -1.53 -1.97 5.86
N LEU A 63 -0.35 -2.26 6.43
CA LEU A 63 0.42 -3.46 6.10
C LEU A 63 -0.39 -4.78 6.06
N PRO A 64 -1.27 -5.11 7.03
CA PRO A 64 -2.03 -6.35 6.96
C PRO A 64 -2.98 -6.40 5.76
N VAL A 65 -3.54 -5.25 5.36
CA VAL A 65 -4.41 -5.10 4.20
C VAL A 65 -3.58 -5.18 2.90
N ILE A 66 -2.52 -4.37 2.80
CA ILE A 66 -1.65 -4.27 1.62
C ILE A 66 -1.01 -5.62 1.25
N ARG A 67 -0.63 -6.41 2.25
CA ARG A 67 -0.06 -7.75 2.03
C ARG A 67 -1.02 -8.71 1.35
N LYS A 68 -2.34 -8.53 1.49
CA LYS A 68 -3.37 -9.31 0.79
C LYS A 68 -3.88 -8.62 -0.47
N GLY A 69 -4.00 -7.30 -0.43
CA GLY A 69 -4.62 -6.51 -1.49
C GLY A 69 -3.73 -6.23 -2.70
N PHE A 70 -2.40 -6.32 -2.60
CA PHE A 70 -1.48 -6.04 -3.72
C PHE A 70 -0.67 -7.25 -4.15
N VAL A 71 -1.16 -8.47 -3.88
CA VAL A 71 -0.45 -9.69 -4.28
C VAL A 71 -0.45 -9.80 -5.80
N GLY A 72 0.72 -10.02 -6.39
CA GLY A 72 0.89 -10.14 -7.85
C GLY A 72 0.91 -8.81 -8.59
N VAL A 73 0.87 -7.66 -7.90
CA VAL A 73 0.89 -6.33 -8.52
C VAL A 73 2.27 -5.69 -8.47
N GLY A 74 2.72 -5.19 -9.63
CA GLY A 74 3.93 -4.38 -9.77
C GLY A 74 5.23 -5.18 -9.81
N ARG A 75 6.35 -4.46 -9.99
CA ARG A 75 7.72 -5.03 -9.95
C ARG A 75 8.35 -4.71 -8.60
N GLY A 76 8.19 -5.58 -7.60
CA GLY A 76 8.81 -5.40 -6.28
C GLY A 76 7.94 -5.90 -5.13
N THR A 77 7.91 -5.13 -4.03
CA THR A 77 7.11 -5.44 -2.84
C THR A 77 5.70 -4.87 -2.94
N THR A 78 4.75 -5.48 -2.22
CA THR A 78 3.36 -5.01 -2.13
C THR A 78 3.25 -3.57 -1.62
N SER A 79 4.11 -3.17 -0.67
CA SER A 79 4.18 -1.79 -0.18
C SER A 79 4.60 -0.79 -1.26
N ASN A 80 5.50 -1.17 -2.16
CA ASN A 80 5.91 -0.30 -3.27
C ASN A 80 4.76 -0.12 -4.26
N ALA A 81 4.02 -1.20 -4.57
CA ALA A 81 2.85 -1.15 -5.43
C ALA A 81 1.77 -0.21 -4.86
N PHE A 82 1.44 -0.35 -3.57
CA PHE A 82 0.54 0.57 -2.86
C PHE A 82 1.00 2.02 -2.97
N THR A 83 2.30 2.26 -2.73
CA THR A 83 2.86 3.61 -2.76
C THR A 83 2.78 4.21 -4.16
N SER A 84 3.09 3.45 -5.21
CA SER A 84 3.05 3.96 -6.59
C SER A 84 1.64 4.30 -7.07
N LEU A 85 0.65 3.49 -6.73
CA LEU A 85 -0.72 3.66 -7.21
C LEU A 85 -1.47 4.77 -6.48
N ASN A 86 -1.13 5.03 -5.22
CA ASN A 86 -1.80 6.04 -4.39
C ASN A 86 -1.07 7.38 -4.34
N MET A 87 0.09 7.53 -4.99
CA MET A 87 0.85 8.80 -4.97
C MET A 87 0.06 9.99 -5.53
N SER A 88 -0.78 9.73 -6.53
CA SER A 88 -1.67 10.72 -7.15
C SER A 88 -2.88 11.08 -6.30
N ARG A 89 -3.18 10.31 -5.24
CA ARG A 89 -4.31 10.52 -4.31
C ARG A 89 -3.94 11.41 -3.11
N ILE A 90 -2.74 12.00 -3.16
CA ILE A 90 -2.22 12.86 -2.11
C ILE A 90 -1.99 14.24 -2.68
N GLU A 91 -2.70 15.20 -2.10
CA GLU A 91 -2.56 16.62 -2.36
C GLU A 91 -1.66 17.23 -1.30
N VAL A 92 -0.92 18.27 -1.68
CA VAL A 92 0.01 18.95 -0.78
C VAL A 92 -0.20 20.44 -0.91
N ASP A 93 -0.49 21.07 0.21
CA ASP A 93 -0.68 22.51 0.29
C ASP A 93 0.65 23.28 0.22
N GLU A 94 0.58 24.60 0.08
CA GLU A 94 1.73 25.51 0.07
C GLU A 94 2.60 25.42 1.34
N LYS A 95 2.02 24.96 2.46
CA LYS A 95 2.72 24.70 3.74
C LYS A 95 3.37 23.31 3.82
N TYR A 96 3.34 22.54 2.74
CA TYR A 96 3.81 21.15 2.66
C TYR A 96 3.07 20.18 3.59
N THR A 97 1.82 20.52 3.95
CA THR A 97 0.91 19.60 4.62
C THR A 97 0.27 18.71 3.56
N ALA A 98 0.38 17.40 3.73
CA ALA A 98 -0.18 16.43 2.81
C ALA A 98 -1.57 15.98 3.28
N THR A 99 -2.55 16.12 2.41
CA THR A 99 -3.93 15.67 2.60
C THR A 99 -4.17 14.46 1.72
N VAL A 100 -4.80 13.43 2.28
CA VAL A 100 -5.05 12.16 1.58
C VAL A 100 -6.53 12.05 1.28
N ASP A 101 -6.85 11.81 0.01
CA ASP A 101 -8.19 11.49 -0.43
C ASP A 101 -8.48 10.02 -0.14
N PHE A 102 -9.19 9.76 0.95
CA PHE A 102 -9.55 8.41 1.38
C PHE A 102 -10.62 7.76 0.50
N GLU A 103 -11.51 8.53 -0.13
CA GLU A 103 -12.54 7.94 -1.01
C GLU A 103 -11.92 7.31 -2.26
N ARG A 104 -10.84 7.92 -2.77
CA ARG A 104 -10.11 7.43 -3.96
C ARG A 104 -8.89 6.57 -3.63
N LEU A 105 -8.60 6.32 -2.35
CA LEU A 105 -7.46 5.53 -1.92
C LEU A 105 -7.68 4.05 -2.25
N LEU A 106 -6.71 3.44 -2.93
CA LEU A 106 -6.74 2.00 -3.22
C LEU A 106 -6.04 1.22 -2.09
N CYS A 107 -6.80 0.37 -1.40
CA CYS A 107 -6.29 -0.57 -0.39
C CYS A 107 -5.92 -1.94 -0.98
N ALA A 108 -6.43 -2.24 -2.18
CA ALA A 108 -6.10 -3.42 -2.96
C ALA A 108 -6.13 -3.06 -4.45
N SER A 109 -5.35 -3.75 -5.26
CA SER A 109 -5.42 -3.65 -6.70
C SER A 109 -5.13 -5.00 -7.34
N GLY A 110 -5.77 -5.27 -8.48
CA GLY A 110 -5.50 -6.45 -9.27
C GLY A 110 -6.63 -6.80 -10.24
N PRO A 111 -6.46 -7.90 -10.99
CA PRO A 111 -7.31 -8.21 -12.13
C PRO A 111 -8.67 -8.83 -11.77
N LEU A 112 -8.92 -9.19 -10.50
CA LEU A 112 -10.21 -9.79 -10.12
C LEU A 112 -11.32 -8.74 -10.09
N TYR A 113 -12.55 -9.16 -10.35
CA TYR A 113 -13.70 -8.27 -10.25
C TYR A 113 -13.98 -7.84 -8.80
N THR A 114 -14.37 -6.59 -8.62
CA THR A 114 -14.66 -6.02 -7.31
C THR A 114 -15.93 -6.66 -6.71
N PRO A 115 -15.89 -7.15 -5.46
CA PRO A 115 -17.06 -7.74 -4.82
C PRO A 115 -18.12 -6.68 -4.49
N LYS A 116 -19.40 -7.08 -4.53
CA LYS A 116 -20.53 -6.26 -4.11
C LYS A 116 -20.77 -6.46 -2.61
N VAL A 117 -20.34 -5.47 -1.83
CA VAL A 117 -20.51 -5.43 -0.37
C VAL A 117 -21.02 -4.05 0.02
N SER A 118 -21.97 -4.00 0.94
CA SER A 118 -22.42 -2.78 1.61
C SER A 118 -22.12 -2.86 3.11
N VAL A 119 -21.97 -1.71 3.75
CA VAL A 119 -21.65 -1.59 5.19
C VAL A 119 -22.70 -0.74 5.85
N SER A 120 -23.23 -1.24 6.96
CA SER A 120 -24.04 -0.45 7.88
C SER A 120 -23.39 -0.38 9.25
N TYR A 121 -23.59 0.74 9.96
CA TYR A 121 -23.14 0.90 11.33
C TYR A 121 -24.33 1.10 12.26
N ASP A 122 -24.43 0.26 13.29
CA ASP A 122 -25.45 0.40 14.31
C ASP A 122 -24.83 1.01 15.58
N GLU A 123 -25.24 2.24 15.90
CA GLU A 123 -24.78 2.97 17.08
C GLU A 123 -25.21 2.30 18.39
N SER A 124 -26.34 1.60 18.39
CA SER A 124 -26.89 0.96 19.60
C SER A 124 -26.06 -0.25 20.02
N THR A 125 -25.62 -1.05 19.05
CA THR A 125 -24.81 -2.26 19.28
C THR A 125 -23.32 -2.01 19.07
N LYS A 126 -22.92 -0.83 18.57
CA LYS A 126 -21.55 -0.45 18.17
C LYS A 126 -20.92 -1.47 17.20
N MET A 127 -21.72 -2.00 16.29
CA MET A 127 -21.30 -3.05 15.36
C MET A 127 -21.39 -2.60 13.91
N TYR A 128 -20.38 -2.95 13.12
CA TYR A 128 -20.46 -2.88 11.67
C TYR A 128 -21.05 -4.16 11.12
N SER A 129 -22.05 -4.04 10.26
CA SER A 129 -22.65 -5.15 9.53
C SER A 129 -22.29 -5.05 8.05
N PHE A 130 -21.60 -6.07 7.55
CA PHE A 130 -21.20 -6.19 6.16
C PHE A 130 -22.15 -7.15 5.44
N THR A 131 -22.99 -6.61 4.57
CA THR A 131 -23.89 -7.38 3.71
C THR A 131 -23.23 -7.63 2.36
N GLN A 132 -22.96 -8.90 2.07
CA GLN A 132 -22.35 -9.35 0.83
C GLN A 132 -23.41 -9.97 -0.07
N GLU A 133 -23.50 -9.48 -1.31
CA GLU A 133 -24.33 -10.09 -2.35
C GLU A 133 -23.56 -11.24 -3.03
N MET A 134 -24.27 -12.34 -3.30
CA MET A 134 -23.72 -13.44 -4.09
C MET A 134 -23.44 -12.94 -5.51
N GLN A 135 -22.23 -13.25 -5.99
CA GLN A 135 -21.86 -13.04 -7.39
C GLN A 135 -21.53 -14.40 -8.00
N ASP A 136 -22.30 -14.77 -9.02
CA ASP A 136 -22.04 -15.97 -9.80
C ASP A 136 -20.76 -15.81 -10.63
N ASP A 137 -20.14 -16.95 -10.93
CA ASP A 137 -18.97 -16.98 -11.80
C ASP A 137 -19.39 -16.60 -13.21
N GLU A 138 -18.99 -15.41 -13.66
CA GLU A 138 -19.24 -14.93 -15.03
C GLU A 138 -18.52 -15.76 -16.11
N GLY A 139 -17.80 -16.84 -15.74
CA GLY A 139 -17.12 -17.75 -16.66
C GLY A 139 -15.74 -17.29 -17.14
N ASP A 140 -15.38 -16.03 -16.87
CA ASP A 140 -14.13 -15.40 -17.33
C ASP A 140 -12.89 -15.75 -16.48
N GLY A 141 -13.06 -16.47 -15.36
CA GLY A 141 -11.97 -16.85 -14.45
C GLY A 141 -11.42 -15.73 -13.57
N PHE A 142 -12.01 -14.53 -13.62
CA PHE A 142 -11.66 -13.36 -12.78
C PHE A 142 -12.64 -13.10 -11.63
N SER A 143 -13.68 -13.91 -11.54
CA SER A 143 -14.61 -14.01 -10.41
C SER A 143 -14.89 -15.48 -10.20
N CYS A 144 -14.26 -16.09 -9.20
CA CYS A 144 -14.54 -17.46 -8.79
C CYS A 144 -15.37 -17.45 -7.50
N ALA A 145 -16.29 -18.40 -7.37
CA ALA A 145 -17.18 -18.48 -6.21
C ALA A 145 -16.39 -18.71 -4.92
N SER A 146 -15.25 -19.40 -5.02
CA SER A 146 -14.31 -19.66 -3.92
C SER A 146 -13.34 -18.52 -3.60
N ASP A 147 -13.46 -17.37 -4.26
CA ASP A 147 -12.68 -16.18 -3.91
C ASP A 147 -13.06 -15.69 -2.52
N LYS A 148 -12.06 -15.29 -1.73
CA LYS A 148 -12.28 -14.78 -0.38
C LYS A 148 -12.50 -13.28 -0.40
N VAL A 149 -13.60 -12.82 0.18
CA VAL A 149 -13.92 -11.40 0.29
C VAL A 149 -13.38 -10.85 1.62
N TYR A 150 -12.81 -9.66 1.58
CA TYR A 150 -12.30 -8.95 2.74
C TYR A 150 -12.90 -7.55 2.81
N ALA A 151 -13.10 -7.09 4.04
CA ALA A 151 -13.35 -5.69 4.35
C ALA A 151 -12.18 -5.13 5.17
N ALA A 152 -11.67 -3.97 4.78
CA ALA A 152 -10.67 -3.23 5.52
C ALA A 152 -11.30 -1.98 6.11
N LEU A 153 -11.25 -1.86 7.43
CA LEU A 153 -11.62 -0.65 8.15
C LEU A 153 -10.35 0.12 8.50
N TYR A 154 -10.31 1.40 8.16
CA TYR A 154 -9.23 2.32 8.49
C TYR A 154 -9.76 3.52 9.25
N GLU A 155 -9.24 3.73 10.45
CA GLU A 155 -9.58 4.89 11.27
C GLU A 155 -8.49 5.96 11.14
N THR A 156 -8.88 7.19 10.80
CA THR A 156 -7.93 8.28 10.54
C THR A 156 -7.33 8.88 11.82
N ALA A 157 -8.08 8.98 12.91
CA ALA A 157 -7.62 9.60 14.16
C ALA A 157 -6.49 8.81 14.84
N LEU A 158 -6.71 7.51 15.08
CA LEU A 158 -5.70 6.63 15.69
C LEU A 158 -4.75 6.00 14.65
N SER A 159 -5.04 6.18 13.35
CA SER A 159 -4.31 5.56 12.25
C SER A 159 -4.21 4.04 12.45
N ARG A 160 -5.31 3.39 12.82
CA ARG A 160 -5.42 1.96 13.07
C ARG A 160 -6.21 1.29 11.95
N THR A 161 -5.89 0.02 11.70
CA THR A 161 -6.51 -0.77 10.64
C THR A 161 -7.03 -2.07 11.20
N LYS A 162 -8.21 -2.49 10.72
CA LYS A 162 -8.79 -3.78 11.03
C LYS A 162 -9.17 -4.45 9.72
N LEU A 163 -8.56 -5.59 9.45
CA LEU A 163 -8.92 -6.43 8.31
C LEU A 163 -9.92 -7.48 8.79
N VAL A 164 -11.10 -7.47 8.21
CA VAL A 164 -12.19 -8.41 8.45
C VAL A 164 -12.24 -9.39 7.28
N THR A 165 -12.28 -10.68 7.60
CA THR A 165 -12.57 -11.73 6.62
C THR A 165 -14.09 -11.89 6.56
N LEU A 166 -14.67 -11.68 5.38
CA LEU A 166 -16.09 -11.93 5.15
C LEU A 166 -16.27 -13.39 4.73
N ARG A 167 -17.02 -13.65 3.67
CA ARG A 167 -17.32 -14.99 3.17
C ARG A 167 -16.65 -15.24 1.82
N GLU A 168 -16.87 -16.43 1.28
CA GLU A 168 -16.53 -16.70 -0.11
C GLU A 168 -17.48 -15.93 -1.03
N ARG A 169 -17.00 -15.54 -2.22
CA ARG A 169 -17.74 -14.67 -3.16
C ARG A 169 -19.09 -15.27 -3.58
N GLY A 170 -19.16 -16.59 -3.71
CA GLY A 170 -20.37 -17.32 -4.07
C GLY A 170 -21.39 -17.44 -2.93
N GLU A 171 -21.08 -16.93 -1.73
CA GLU A 171 -22.00 -16.96 -0.60
C GLU A 171 -22.67 -15.59 -0.38
N ASN A 172 -23.98 -15.61 -0.15
CA ASN A 172 -24.70 -14.44 0.36
C ASN A 172 -24.66 -14.44 1.89
N GLY A 173 -24.50 -13.26 2.47
CA GLY A 173 -25.05 -12.99 3.80
C GLY A 173 -24.38 -11.86 4.54
N ASN A 174 -24.64 -11.81 5.85
CA ASN A 174 -24.20 -10.73 6.72
C ASN A 174 -23.07 -11.19 7.65
N THR A 175 -22.06 -10.35 7.82
CA THR A 175 -20.99 -10.53 8.81
C THR A 175 -20.94 -9.31 9.70
N SER A 176 -21.22 -9.49 10.98
CA SER A 176 -21.15 -8.41 11.97
C SER A 176 -19.83 -8.45 12.73
N VAL A 177 -19.26 -7.26 12.97
CA VAL A 177 -17.98 -7.11 13.67
C VAL A 177 -18.05 -5.94 14.64
N SER A 178 -17.69 -6.20 15.89
CA SER A 178 -17.51 -5.16 16.90
C SER A 178 -16.26 -4.33 16.63
N LEU A 179 -16.38 -3.02 16.83
CA LEU A 179 -15.23 -2.11 16.84
C LEU A 179 -14.51 -2.16 18.20
N PRO A 180 -13.19 -1.96 18.22
CA PRO A 180 -12.50 -1.59 19.46
C PRO A 180 -13.07 -0.29 20.02
N GLU A 181 -13.18 -0.18 21.35
CA GLU A 181 -13.85 0.95 22.03
C GLU A 181 -13.24 2.33 21.74
N ASP A 182 -11.96 2.38 21.39
CA ASP A 182 -11.23 3.64 21.14
C ASP A 182 -11.57 4.30 19.80
N TRP A 183 -12.34 3.65 18.92
CA TRP A 183 -12.52 4.10 17.53
C TRP A 183 -13.68 5.08 17.39
N ASP A 184 -13.43 6.18 16.67
CA ASP A 184 -14.46 7.16 16.31
C ASP A 184 -15.16 6.76 14.99
N PRO A 185 -16.44 6.36 15.01
CA PRO A 185 -17.14 5.86 13.82
C PRO A 185 -17.24 6.89 12.69
N ALA A 186 -17.25 8.19 13.02
CA ALA A 186 -17.29 9.27 12.01
C ALA A 186 -15.97 9.40 11.23
N LYS A 187 -14.89 8.80 11.72
CA LYS A 187 -13.54 8.86 11.14
C LYS A 187 -13.07 7.53 10.57
N VAL A 188 -13.98 6.57 10.42
CA VAL A 188 -13.72 5.26 9.84
C VAL A 188 -14.05 5.25 8.36
N HIS A 189 -13.10 4.78 7.56
CA HIS A 189 -13.28 4.46 6.15
C HIS A 189 -13.31 2.96 5.96
N ALA A 190 -14.29 2.46 5.21
CA ALA A 190 -14.44 1.06 4.88
C ALA A 190 -14.09 0.81 3.41
N TYR A 191 -13.32 -0.25 3.15
CA TYR A 191 -12.98 -0.70 1.81
C TYR A 191 -13.28 -2.19 1.67
N CYS A 192 -13.81 -2.63 0.53
CA CYS A 192 -13.91 -4.06 0.21
C CYS A 192 -13.01 -4.43 -0.97
N PHE A 193 -12.51 -5.66 -0.94
CA PHE A 193 -11.79 -6.28 -2.05
C PHE A 193 -11.86 -7.80 -1.91
N ALA A 194 -11.62 -8.52 -3.00
CA ALA A 194 -11.55 -9.97 -3.02
C ALA A 194 -10.12 -10.43 -3.31
N THR A 195 -9.81 -11.66 -2.87
CA THR A 195 -8.60 -12.36 -3.30
C THR A 195 -8.94 -13.75 -3.78
N SER A 196 -8.16 -14.28 -4.72
CA SER A 196 -8.34 -15.66 -5.18
C SER A 196 -8.16 -16.65 -4.02
N LYS A 197 -8.73 -17.86 -4.16
CA LYS A 197 -8.60 -18.94 -3.16
C LYS A 197 -7.16 -19.20 -2.73
N ASN A 198 -6.22 -19.10 -3.69
CA ASN A 198 -4.77 -19.29 -3.47
C ASN A 198 -4.06 -18.04 -2.91
N GLY A 199 -4.78 -16.92 -2.77
CA GLY A 199 -4.26 -15.65 -2.26
C GLY A 199 -3.24 -14.98 -3.17
N ARG A 200 -3.19 -15.36 -4.46
CA ARG A 200 -2.17 -14.88 -5.43
C ARG A 200 -2.64 -13.72 -6.30
N MET A 201 -3.96 -13.49 -6.36
CA MET A 201 -4.58 -12.42 -7.12
C MET A 201 -5.52 -11.67 -6.19
N ALA A 202 -5.65 -10.37 -6.41
CA ALA A 202 -6.58 -9.50 -5.70
C ALA A 202 -7.48 -8.75 -6.70
N SER A 203 -8.60 -8.22 -6.23
CA SER A 203 -9.39 -7.24 -6.96
C SER A 203 -8.92 -5.82 -6.62
N ASP A 204 -9.34 -4.87 -7.43
CA ASP A 204 -9.35 -3.47 -6.99
C ASP A 204 -10.23 -3.30 -5.75
N SER A 205 -9.82 -2.40 -4.86
CA SER A 205 -10.61 -2.06 -3.68
C SER A 205 -11.65 -1.00 -3.99
N ARG A 206 -12.84 -1.14 -3.40
CA ARG A 206 -13.91 -0.14 -3.47
C ARG A 206 -14.15 0.47 -2.10
N HIS A 207 -14.20 1.81 -2.03
CA HIS A 207 -14.63 2.53 -0.84
C HIS A 207 -16.14 2.33 -0.63
N LEU A 208 -16.55 2.02 0.59
CA LEU A 208 -17.92 1.77 0.97
C LEU A 208 -18.44 2.95 1.80
N ALA A 209 -19.58 3.50 1.38
CA ALA A 209 -20.32 4.43 2.20
C ALA A 209 -20.94 3.65 3.38
N ILE A 210 -20.66 4.11 4.59
CA ILE A 210 -21.23 3.55 5.81
C ILE A 210 -22.60 4.19 6.00
N SER A 211 -23.66 3.38 5.97
CA SER A 211 -25.05 3.80 6.22
C SER A 211 -25.50 3.55 7.64
#